data_AF-A0AAW2ALN8-F1
#
_entry.id   AF-A0AAW2ALN8-F1
#
_cell.length_a   1.000
_cell.length_b   1.000
_cell.length_c   1.000
_cell.angle_alpha   90.00
_cell.angle_beta   90.00
_cell.angle_gamma   90.00
#
_symmetry.space_group_name_H-M   'P 1'
#
loop_
_entity.id
_entity.type
_entity.pdbx_description
1 polymer ?
#
loop_
_entity_poly.entity_id
_entity_poly.type
_entity_poly.pdbx_seq_one_letter_code
_entity_poly.pdbx_strand_id
1 'polypeptide(L)'
;MAITELFRYINSSLLISHRPLNSSPAEQTVYAGCAHMPAVLIFYLVLQFINMFMGIPANIMVLWLIHKNKGDSSTSDIFIVHLAVLDTFFCLIPPLELANLVYLTTSSTWYVLRFFYGVKDSSPLFLSCICLDRYMAVCHPITFTELKDKRHRSVCAGVVWFITLVYAAAKCVGSIPNFEKVFTVMILAAFAFMLFCNISILWALRQSAPGRDERHPVKKKAFKMVIIILAIIVFNYFPPVALFPFQDYFSPAVFRCYIHYIAFGFMDISSSIQPVLYLSREKLPKVPLCCSKNTECADDPVFTVNQ
;
A
#
# COMPACT_ATOMS: atom_id res chain seq x y z
N MET A 1 5.38 24.23 10.65
CA MET A 1 6.61 25.06 10.62
C MET A 1 7.69 24.42 9.75
N ALA A 2 8.15 23.18 10.04
CA ALA A 2 9.17 22.49 9.23
C ALA A 2 8.78 22.24 7.75
N ILE A 3 7.52 21.90 7.45
CA ILE A 3 7.05 21.67 6.07
C ILE A 3 7.00 22.98 5.26
N THR A 4 6.61 24.09 5.91
CA THR A 4 6.59 25.42 5.30
C THR A 4 8.01 25.95 5.06
N GLU A 5 8.94 25.63 5.96
CA GLU A 5 10.38 25.92 5.79
C GLU A 5 11.02 25.02 4.73
N LEU A 6 10.64 23.75 4.61
CA LEU A 6 11.05 22.89 3.50
C LEU A 6 10.52 23.41 2.17
N PHE A 7 9.28 23.90 2.14
CA PHE A 7 8.70 24.50 0.93
C PHE A 7 9.36 25.84 0.60
N ARG A 8 9.66 26.70 1.59
CA ARG A 8 10.49 27.89 1.39
C ARG A 8 11.87 27.52 0.91
N TYR A 9 12.50 26.50 1.49
CA TYR A 9 13.83 26.05 1.09
C TYR A 9 13.83 25.51 -0.34
N ILE A 10 12.84 24.69 -0.74
CA ILE A 10 12.64 24.24 -2.13
C ILE A 10 12.42 25.44 -3.06
N ASN A 11 11.56 26.39 -2.67
CA ASN A 11 11.26 27.57 -3.48
C ASN A 11 12.47 28.53 -3.57
N SER A 12 13.27 28.66 -2.52
CA SER A 12 14.48 29.47 -2.44
C SER A 12 15.67 28.82 -3.15
N SER A 13 15.82 27.50 -3.10
CA SER A 13 16.84 26.77 -3.88
C SER A 13 16.52 26.75 -5.38
N LEU A 14 15.24 26.75 -5.75
CA LEU A 14 14.78 27.02 -7.13
C LEU A 14 15.06 28.45 -7.59
N LEU A 15 14.95 29.45 -6.71
CA LEU A 15 15.25 30.86 -7.03
C LEU A 15 16.76 31.15 -7.19
N ILE A 16 17.64 30.41 -6.50
CA ILE A 16 19.10 30.55 -6.63
C ILE A 16 19.61 29.97 -7.97
N SER A 17 18.85 29.10 -8.63
CA SER A 17 19.18 28.54 -9.95
C SER A 17 18.81 29.45 -11.14
N HIS A 18 18.50 30.73 -10.91
CA HIS A 18 18.22 31.69 -11.98
C HIS A 18 19.33 32.75 -12.13
N ARG A 19 20.34 32.47 -12.98
CA ARG A 19 20.83 33.28 -14.14
C ARG A 19 22.33 33.03 -14.51
N PRO A 20 22.78 33.32 -15.76
CA PRO A 20 22.04 33.63 -17.00
C PRO A 20 22.51 32.86 -18.28
N LEU A 21 21.67 33.00 -19.33
CA LEU A 21 21.91 32.94 -20.79
C LEU A 21 22.11 31.58 -21.50
N ASN A 22 21.20 31.33 -22.45
CA ASN A 22 21.29 30.42 -23.60
C ASN A 22 21.52 28.93 -23.29
N SER A 23 20.46 28.22 -22.93
CA SER A 23 20.27 26.82 -23.34
C SER A 23 18.84 26.39 -22.99
N SER A 24 18.26 25.61 -23.91
CA SER A 24 17.09 24.71 -23.86
C SER A 24 16.13 24.81 -22.66
N PRO A 25 14.79 24.70 -22.86
CA PRO A 25 13.84 24.79 -21.74
C PRO A 25 14.14 23.70 -20.72
N ALA A 26 14.64 24.09 -19.55
CA ALA A 26 14.84 23.19 -18.42
C ALA A 26 13.50 22.51 -18.12
N GLU A 27 13.49 21.17 -18.05
CA GLU A 27 12.29 20.41 -17.70
C GLU A 27 11.72 20.95 -16.38
N GLN A 28 10.58 21.66 -16.46
CA GLN A 28 9.84 22.06 -15.27
C GLN A 28 9.45 20.80 -14.49
N THR A 29 9.91 20.70 -13.25
CA THR A 29 9.49 19.62 -12.35
C THR A 29 7.97 19.67 -12.18
N VAL A 30 7.33 18.52 -11.96
CA VAL A 30 5.86 18.44 -11.80
C VAL A 30 5.38 19.38 -10.68
N TYR A 31 6.18 19.55 -9.62
CA TYR A 31 5.92 20.51 -8.53
C TYR A 31 5.93 21.97 -8.99
N ALA A 32 6.86 22.35 -9.87
CA ALA A 32 6.92 23.71 -10.42
C ALA A 32 5.67 24.04 -11.25
N GLY A 33 5.14 23.07 -12.00
CA GLY A 33 3.90 23.23 -12.75
C GLY A 33 2.64 23.39 -11.89
N CYS A 34 2.65 22.85 -10.67
CA CYS A 34 1.52 22.88 -9.74
C CYS A 34 1.71 23.85 -8.55
N ALA A 35 2.74 24.69 -8.57
CA ALA A 35 3.10 25.58 -7.46
C ALA A 35 2.00 26.59 -7.08
N HIS A 36 1.10 26.90 -8.01
CA HIS A 36 -0.06 27.77 -7.79
C HIS A 36 -1.14 27.14 -6.88
N MET A 37 -1.06 25.84 -6.57
CA MET A 37 -1.96 25.12 -5.66
C MET A 37 -1.22 24.46 -4.49
N PRO A 38 -0.68 25.26 -3.55
CA PRO A 38 0.19 24.75 -2.48
C PRO A 38 -0.53 23.82 -1.51
N ALA A 39 -1.84 24.00 -1.28
CA ALA A 39 -2.60 23.20 -0.31
C ALA A 39 -2.60 21.70 -0.64
N VAL A 40 -2.79 21.33 -1.92
CA VAL A 40 -2.82 19.94 -2.36
C VAL A 40 -1.43 19.31 -2.31
N LEU A 41 -0.40 20.06 -2.69
CA LEU A 41 0.97 19.61 -2.58
C LEU A 41 1.35 19.35 -1.12
N ILE A 42 0.98 20.24 -0.20
CA ILE A 42 1.19 20.05 1.24
C ILE A 42 0.45 18.80 1.73
N PHE A 43 -0.81 18.61 1.34
CA PHE A 43 -1.58 17.41 1.68
C PHE A 43 -0.86 16.13 1.23
N TYR A 44 -0.44 16.06 -0.03
CA TYR A 44 0.24 14.89 -0.58
C TYR A 44 1.58 14.63 0.11
N LEU A 45 2.38 15.68 0.34
CA LEU A 45 3.66 15.56 1.04
C LEU A 45 3.48 15.07 2.48
N VAL A 46 2.47 15.55 3.21
CA VAL A 46 2.16 15.06 4.57
C VAL A 46 1.89 13.56 4.56
N LEU A 47 1.13 13.06 3.57
CA LEU A 47 0.86 11.63 3.43
C LEU A 47 2.12 10.83 3.08
N GLN A 48 2.98 11.35 2.22
CA GLN A 48 4.29 10.74 1.95
C GLN A 48 5.17 10.66 3.20
N PHE A 49 5.20 11.71 4.03
CA PHE A 49 5.91 11.69 5.31
C PHE A 49 5.35 10.63 6.26
N ILE A 50 4.02 10.49 6.35
CA ILE A 50 3.37 9.43 7.12
C ILE A 50 3.82 8.06 6.60
N ASN A 51 3.82 7.84 5.29
CA ASN A 51 4.28 6.59 4.68
C ASN A 51 5.75 6.29 4.96
N MET A 52 6.61 7.29 4.91
CA MET A 52 8.02 7.11 5.24
C MET A 52 8.22 6.70 6.70
N PHE A 53 7.58 7.39 7.65
CA PHE A 53 7.82 7.15 9.08
C PHE A 53 7.00 6.00 9.68
N MET A 54 5.81 5.72 9.15
CA MET A 54 4.95 4.63 9.63
C MET A 54 4.98 3.41 8.70
N GLY A 55 4.92 3.64 7.40
CA GLY A 55 4.89 2.56 6.39
C GLY A 55 6.17 1.74 6.37
N ILE A 56 7.35 2.35 6.39
CA ILE A 56 8.64 1.62 6.42
C ILE A 56 8.72 0.67 7.63
N PRO A 57 8.61 1.14 8.91
CA PRO A 57 8.73 0.23 10.04
C PRO A 57 7.61 -0.80 10.09
N ALA A 58 6.38 -0.44 9.71
CA ALA A 58 5.28 -1.38 9.70
C ALA A 58 5.50 -2.51 8.68
N ASN A 59 5.88 -2.20 7.45
CA ASN A 59 6.14 -3.22 6.42
C ASN A 59 7.38 -4.08 6.74
N ILE A 60 8.46 -3.50 7.27
CA ILE A 60 9.62 -4.27 7.73
C ILE A 60 9.22 -5.23 8.86
N MET A 61 8.40 -4.77 9.81
CA MET A 61 7.91 -5.62 10.90
C MET A 61 7.04 -6.77 10.36
N VAL A 62 6.19 -6.53 9.37
CA VAL A 62 5.40 -7.57 8.70
C VAL A 62 6.33 -8.62 8.08
N LEU A 63 7.33 -8.19 7.30
CA LEU A 63 8.30 -9.08 6.68
C LEU A 63 9.07 -9.91 7.72
N TRP A 64 9.51 -9.27 8.80
CA TRP A 64 10.22 -9.93 9.89
C TRP A 64 9.34 -10.97 10.60
N LEU A 65 8.09 -10.63 10.89
CA LEU A 65 7.15 -11.51 11.58
C LEU A 65 6.82 -12.76 10.75
N ILE A 66 6.55 -12.57 9.45
CA ILE A 66 6.30 -13.69 8.53
C ILE A 66 7.55 -14.56 8.40
N HIS A 67 8.74 -13.96 8.32
CA HIS A 67 9.98 -14.71 8.25
C HIS A 67 10.24 -15.53 9.52
N LYS A 68 9.95 -14.97 10.70
CA LYS A 68 10.10 -15.64 11.98
C LYS A 68 9.09 -16.76 12.18
N ASN A 69 7.84 -16.56 11.75
CA ASN A 69 6.73 -17.51 11.92
C ASN A 69 6.57 -18.48 10.73
N LYS A 70 7.66 -18.82 10.02
CA LYS A 70 7.62 -19.71 8.84
C LYS A 70 6.92 -21.06 9.09
N GLY A 71 6.87 -21.54 10.33
CA GLY A 71 6.17 -22.77 10.72
C GLY A 71 4.64 -22.67 10.72
N ASP A 72 4.08 -21.48 11.01
CA ASP A 72 2.64 -21.23 11.14
C ASP A 72 2.10 -20.32 10.02
N SER A 73 2.81 -20.23 8.88
CA SER A 73 2.51 -19.27 7.81
C SER A 73 1.10 -19.47 7.24
N SER A 74 0.31 -18.40 7.22
CA SER A 74 -0.95 -18.33 6.49
C SER A 74 -0.69 -18.43 4.98
N THR A 75 -1.65 -18.98 4.24
CA THR A 75 -1.58 -19.05 2.78
C THR A 75 -1.48 -17.67 2.12
N SER A 76 -2.12 -16.67 2.72
CA SER A 76 -2.09 -15.28 2.22
C SER A 76 -0.75 -14.59 2.46
N ASP A 77 0.13 -15.13 3.32
CA ASP A 77 1.38 -14.47 3.70
C ASP A 77 2.32 -14.26 2.51
N ILE A 78 2.26 -15.10 1.47
CA ILE A 78 3.04 -14.94 0.23
C ILE A 78 2.71 -13.59 -0.44
N PHE A 79 1.42 -13.29 -0.62
CA PHE A 79 0.99 -12.03 -1.23
C PHE A 79 1.27 -10.84 -0.33
N ILE A 80 1.15 -11.01 1.00
CA ILE A 80 1.44 -9.97 1.99
C ILE A 80 2.92 -9.62 2.01
N VAL A 81 3.82 -10.60 1.88
CA VAL A 81 5.27 -10.36 1.74
C VAL A 81 5.56 -9.54 0.49
N HIS A 82 5.00 -9.92 -0.67
CA HIS A 82 5.24 -9.17 -1.90
C HIS A 82 4.70 -7.75 -1.82
N LEU A 83 3.50 -7.57 -1.25
CA LEU A 83 2.94 -6.24 -1.02
C LEU A 83 3.79 -5.40 -0.06
N ALA A 84 4.27 -5.98 1.04
CA ALA A 84 5.13 -5.29 1.99
C ALA A 84 6.49 -4.88 1.39
N VAL A 85 7.05 -5.69 0.49
CA VAL A 85 8.25 -5.33 -0.28
C VAL A 85 7.97 -4.13 -1.19
N LEU A 86 6.86 -4.15 -1.94
CA LEU A 86 6.44 -3.04 -2.81
C LEU A 86 6.23 -1.74 -2.02
N ASP A 87 5.49 -1.83 -0.92
CA ASP A 87 5.19 -0.68 -0.06
C ASP A 87 6.45 -0.13 0.62
N THR A 88 7.40 -0.99 1.03
CA THR A 88 8.68 -0.54 1.59
C THR A 88 9.49 0.23 0.56
N PHE A 89 9.61 -0.26 -0.68
CA PHE A 89 10.31 0.46 -1.75
C PHE A 89 9.63 1.79 -2.06
N PHE A 90 8.30 1.81 -2.12
CA PHE A 90 7.54 3.03 -2.34
C PHE A 90 7.76 4.05 -1.22
N CYS A 91 7.78 3.63 0.05
CA CYS A 91 8.00 4.54 1.17
C CYS A 91 9.43 5.13 1.21
N LEU A 92 10.39 4.53 0.48
CA LEU A 92 11.75 5.07 0.28
C LEU A 92 11.83 6.05 -0.90
N ILE A 93 10.76 6.25 -1.67
CA ILE A 93 10.73 7.20 -2.80
C ILE A 93 10.79 8.66 -2.36
N PRO A 94 10.00 9.13 -1.37
CA PRO A 94 10.07 10.52 -0.93
C PRO A 94 11.48 11.01 -0.52
N PRO A 95 12.28 10.26 0.26
CA PRO A 95 13.64 10.70 0.58
C PRO A 95 14.57 10.69 -0.64
N LEU A 96 14.39 9.77 -1.60
CA LEU A 96 15.13 9.75 -2.86
C LEU A 96 14.77 10.97 -3.72
N GLU A 97 13.49 11.32 -3.79
CA GLU A 97 12.98 12.50 -4.50
C GLU A 97 13.56 13.79 -3.91
N LEU A 98 13.58 13.91 -2.57
CA LEU A 98 14.20 15.05 -1.88
C LEU A 98 15.71 15.12 -2.14
N ALA A 99 16.42 13.99 -2.05
CA ALA A 99 17.85 13.94 -2.34
C ALA A 99 18.16 14.33 -3.79
N ASN A 100 17.30 13.94 -4.73
CA ASN A 100 17.45 14.32 -6.13
C ASN A 100 17.28 15.82 -6.36
N LEU A 101 16.27 16.41 -5.71
CA LEU A 101 15.99 17.85 -5.79
C LEU A 101 17.11 18.70 -5.20
N VAL A 102 17.72 18.26 -4.09
CA VAL A 102 18.73 19.05 -3.35
C VAL A 102 20.16 18.81 -3.85
N TYR A 103 20.51 17.58 -4.22
CA TYR A 103 21.92 17.20 -4.41
C TYR A 103 22.26 16.63 -5.79
N LEU A 104 21.38 15.84 -6.41
CA LEU A 104 21.75 15.05 -7.60
C LEU A 104 21.44 15.74 -8.92
N THR A 105 20.36 16.53 -9.02
CA THR A 105 19.94 17.29 -10.23
C THR A 105 20.17 16.54 -11.55
N THR A 106 19.93 15.23 -11.59
CA THR A 106 20.27 14.37 -12.73
C THR A 106 18.98 13.85 -13.40
N SER A 107 18.90 13.91 -14.72
CA SER A 107 17.73 13.47 -15.50
C SER A 107 17.43 11.96 -15.37
N SER A 108 18.44 11.14 -15.05
CA SER A 108 18.29 9.70 -14.83
C SER A 108 17.36 9.36 -13.65
N THR A 109 17.41 10.15 -12.57
CA THR A 109 16.62 9.90 -11.37
C THR A 109 15.11 10.02 -11.63
N TRP A 110 14.70 10.83 -12.61
CA TRP A 110 13.29 10.95 -13.01
C TRP A 110 12.70 9.64 -13.55
N TYR A 111 13.47 8.89 -14.33
CA TYR A 111 13.06 7.57 -14.83
C TYR A 111 12.91 6.57 -13.70
N VAL A 112 13.85 6.59 -12.75
CA VAL A 112 13.81 5.73 -11.55
C VAL A 112 12.55 6.04 -10.72
N LEU A 113 12.26 7.31 -10.46
CA LEU A 113 11.05 7.73 -9.73
C LEU A 113 9.78 7.25 -10.45
N ARG A 114 9.65 7.49 -11.77
CA ARG A 114 8.48 7.05 -12.56
C ARG A 114 8.29 5.54 -12.52
N PHE A 115 9.37 4.77 -12.61
CA PHE A 115 9.33 3.32 -12.50
C PHE A 115 8.74 2.88 -11.16
N PHE A 116 9.25 3.40 -10.04
CA PHE A 116 8.74 3.03 -8.72
C PHE A 116 7.31 3.51 -8.44
N TYR A 117 6.92 4.68 -8.94
CA TYR A 117 5.51 5.07 -8.93
C TYR A 117 4.65 4.07 -9.71
N GLY A 118 5.11 3.62 -10.88
CA GLY A 118 4.39 2.60 -11.65
C GLY A 118 4.30 1.24 -10.94
N VAL A 119 5.34 0.89 -10.18
CA VAL A 119 5.33 -0.28 -9.31
C VAL A 119 4.23 -0.15 -8.24
N LYS A 120 4.12 1.02 -7.59
CA LYS A 120 3.09 1.30 -6.57
C LYS A 120 1.67 1.34 -7.12
N ASP A 121 1.47 1.87 -8.32
CA ASP A 121 0.16 1.87 -9.01
C ASP A 121 -0.45 0.47 -9.10
N SER A 122 0.40 -0.56 -9.17
CA SER A 122 -0.01 -1.97 -9.32
C SER A 122 -0.19 -2.70 -7.98
N SER A 123 0.09 -2.08 -6.83
CA SER A 123 -0.18 -2.65 -5.49
C SER A 123 -1.62 -3.17 -5.29
N PRO A 124 -2.69 -2.57 -5.86
CA PRO A 124 -4.05 -3.10 -5.79
C PRO A 124 -4.20 -4.53 -6.35
N LEU A 125 -3.32 -4.97 -7.24
CA LEU A 125 -3.33 -6.34 -7.77
C LEU A 125 -2.95 -7.36 -6.69
N PHE A 126 -1.91 -7.09 -5.89
CA PHE A 126 -1.57 -7.94 -4.76
C PHE A 126 -2.66 -7.92 -3.67
N LEU A 127 -3.27 -6.76 -3.43
CA LEU A 127 -4.41 -6.67 -2.51
C LEU A 127 -5.62 -7.46 -3.00
N SER A 128 -5.85 -7.47 -4.32
CA SER A 128 -6.87 -8.32 -4.97
C SER A 128 -6.57 -9.81 -4.77
N CYS A 129 -5.31 -10.24 -4.93
CA CYS A 129 -4.91 -11.63 -4.63
C CYS A 129 -5.14 -12.01 -3.17
N ILE A 130 -4.86 -11.11 -2.22
CA ILE A 130 -5.17 -11.32 -0.79
C ILE A 130 -6.68 -11.47 -0.57
N CYS A 131 -7.50 -10.62 -1.21
CA CYS A 131 -8.96 -10.71 -1.12
C CYS A 131 -9.49 -12.03 -1.73
N LEU A 132 -8.92 -12.47 -2.85
CA LEU A 132 -9.26 -13.75 -3.49
C LEU A 132 -8.90 -14.94 -2.60
N ASP A 133 -7.69 -14.98 -2.04
CA ASP A 133 -7.25 -16.10 -1.18
C ASP A 133 -8.18 -16.23 0.05
N ARG A 134 -8.56 -15.10 0.66
CA ARG A 134 -9.54 -15.07 1.76
C ARG A 134 -10.95 -15.47 1.33
N TYR A 135 -11.37 -15.04 0.14
CA TYR A 135 -12.66 -15.42 -0.42
C TYR A 135 -12.73 -16.93 -0.64
N MET A 136 -11.71 -17.53 -1.24
CA MET A 136 -11.63 -18.98 -1.44
C MET A 136 -11.65 -19.73 -0.11
N ALA A 137 -10.88 -19.28 0.89
CA ALA A 137 -10.83 -19.92 2.20
C ALA A 137 -12.19 -19.94 2.93
N VAL A 138 -12.99 -18.88 2.77
CA VAL A 138 -14.28 -18.74 3.49
C VAL A 138 -15.45 -19.29 2.69
N CYS A 139 -15.53 -19.00 1.40
CA CYS A 139 -16.67 -19.34 0.57
C CYS A 139 -16.54 -20.70 -0.12
N HIS A 140 -15.31 -21.18 -0.35
CA HIS A 140 -15.02 -22.43 -1.06
C HIS A 140 -13.99 -23.28 -0.31
N PRO A 141 -14.27 -23.69 0.95
CA PRO A 141 -13.28 -24.33 1.82
C PRO A 141 -12.76 -25.69 1.31
N ILE A 142 -13.58 -26.46 0.58
CA ILE A 142 -13.18 -27.75 -0.01
C ILE A 142 -12.13 -27.51 -1.09
N THR A 143 -12.44 -26.66 -2.07
CA THR A 143 -11.51 -26.27 -3.15
C THR A 143 -10.25 -25.60 -2.61
N PHE A 144 -10.38 -24.79 -1.55
CA PHE A 144 -9.22 -24.17 -0.91
C PHE A 144 -8.28 -25.20 -0.25
N THR A 145 -8.84 -26.28 0.31
CA THR A 145 -8.07 -27.39 0.90
C THR A 145 -7.39 -28.23 -0.17
N GLU A 146 -8.03 -28.43 -1.33
CA GLU A 146 -7.40 -29.07 -2.49
C GLU A 146 -6.27 -28.21 -3.08
N LEU A 147 -6.45 -26.89 -3.11
CA LEU A 147 -5.46 -25.89 -3.55
C LEU A 147 -4.47 -25.48 -2.44
N LYS A 148 -4.23 -26.36 -1.46
CA LYS A 148 -3.32 -26.09 -0.33
C LYS A 148 -1.86 -25.90 -0.77
N ASP A 149 -1.50 -26.36 -1.97
CA ASP A 149 -0.16 -26.16 -2.53
C ASP A 149 0.19 -24.67 -2.66
N LYS A 150 1.38 -24.30 -2.16
CA LYS A 150 1.92 -22.93 -2.24
C LYS A 150 2.30 -22.56 -3.68
N ARG A 151 2.54 -23.53 -4.56
CA ARG A 151 2.98 -23.30 -5.95
C ARG A 151 2.04 -22.40 -6.74
N HIS A 152 0.72 -22.63 -6.65
CA HIS A 152 -0.28 -21.83 -7.35
C HIS A 152 -0.23 -20.35 -6.96
N ARG A 153 0.01 -20.07 -5.66
CA ARG A 153 0.14 -18.71 -5.14
C ARG A 153 1.42 -18.04 -5.59
N SER A 154 2.53 -18.78 -5.63
CA SER A 154 3.80 -18.29 -6.20
C SER A 154 3.68 -17.98 -7.69
N VAL A 155 2.99 -18.83 -8.47
CA VAL A 155 2.72 -18.56 -9.89
C VAL A 155 1.86 -17.29 -10.03
N CYS A 156 0.78 -17.17 -9.25
CA CYS A 156 -0.06 -15.97 -9.23
C CYS A 156 0.74 -14.71 -8.89
N ALA A 157 1.59 -14.77 -7.85
CA ALA A 157 2.47 -13.66 -7.49
C ALA A 157 3.45 -13.31 -8.62
N GLY A 158 4.01 -14.32 -9.31
CA GLY A 158 4.86 -14.11 -10.48
C GLY A 158 4.14 -13.42 -11.64
N VAL A 159 2.88 -13.79 -11.91
CA VAL A 159 2.04 -13.12 -12.91
C VAL A 159 1.78 -11.66 -12.52
N VAL A 160 1.44 -11.39 -11.26
CA VAL A 160 1.24 -10.02 -10.79
C VAL A 160 2.53 -9.21 -10.89
N TRP A 161 3.68 -9.76 -10.50
CA TRP A 161 4.97 -9.10 -10.68
C TRP A 161 5.28 -8.80 -12.13
N PHE A 162 5.01 -9.73 -13.05
CA PHE A 162 5.20 -9.50 -14.48
C PHE A 162 4.35 -8.32 -14.96
N ILE A 163 3.06 -8.29 -14.62
CA ILE A 163 2.16 -7.18 -14.95
C ILE A 163 2.69 -5.85 -14.37
N THR A 164 3.07 -5.86 -13.09
CA THR A 164 3.62 -4.69 -12.39
C THR A 164 4.88 -4.16 -13.06
N LEU A 165 5.83 -5.03 -13.42
CA LEU A 165 7.09 -4.64 -14.04
C LEU A 165 6.87 -4.12 -15.47
N VAL A 166 5.99 -4.74 -16.25
CA VAL A 166 5.63 -4.28 -17.60
C VAL A 166 4.98 -2.90 -17.51
N TYR A 167 4.01 -2.73 -16.61
CA TYR A 167 3.34 -1.45 -16.40
C TYR A 167 4.32 -0.36 -15.90
N ALA A 168 5.19 -0.69 -14.94
CA ALA A 168 6.20 0.22 -14.43
C ALA A 168 7.22 0.64 -15.49
N ALA A 169 7.68 -0.30 -16.33
CA ALA A 169 8.57 0.00 -17.44
C ALA A 169 7.89 0.89 -18.48
N ALA A 170 6.63 0.61 -18.82
CA ALA A 170 5.83 1.43 -19.71
C ALA A 170 5.65 2.86 -19.19
N LYS A 171 5.35 3.02 -17.88
CA LYS A 171 5.26 4.33 -17.21
C LYS A 171 6.60 5.07 -17.19
N CYS A 172 7.69 4.33 -17.00
CA CYS A 172 9.05 4.87 -17.00
C CYS A 172 9.41 5.51 -18.35
N VAL A 173 9.16 4.81 -19.46
CA VAL A 173 9.44 5.33 -20.82
C VAL A 173 8.57 6.54 -21.15
N GLY A 174 7.31 6.56 -20.69
CA GLY A 174 6.44 7.75 -20.76
C GLY A 174 6.02 8.19 -22.17
N SER A 175 6.32 7.41 -23.21
CA SER A 175 5.99 7.72 -24.61
C SER A 175 4.67 7.10 -25.09
N ILE A 176 3.94 6.41 -24.21
CA ILE A 176 2.74 5.66 -24.58
C ILE A 176 1.50 6.59 -24.48
N PRO A 177 0.79 6.83 -25.59
CA PRO A 177 -0.42 7.63 -25.55
C PRO A 177 -1.52 6.93 -24.73
N ASN A 178 -2.35 7.71 -24.04
CA ASN A 178 -3.47 7.21 -23.22
C ASN A 178 -3.08 6.25 -22.08
N PHE A 179 -1.83 6.27 -21.61
CA PHE A 179 -1.37 5.40 -20.53
C PHE A 179 -2.18 5.55 -19.23
N GLU A 180 -2.66 6.76 -18.92
CA GLU A 180 -3.54 7.05 -17.78
C GLU A 180 -4.85 6.24 -17.81
N LYS A 181 -5.35 5.88 -19.00
CA LYS A 181 -6.54 5.02 -19.15
C LYS A 181 -6.25 3.59 -18.73
N VAL A 182 -5.01 3.10 -18.92
CA VAL A 182 -4.59 1.75 -18.48
C VAL A 182 -4.67 1.66 -16.96
N PHE A 183 -4.12 2.66 -16.26
CA PHE A 183 -4.25 2.76 -14.79
C PHE A 183 -5.72 2.79 -14.36
N THR A 184 -6.53 3.60 -15.03
CA THR A 184 -7.97 3.76 -14.76
C THR A 184 -8.70 2.41 -14.86
N VAL A 185 -8.49 1.65 -15.93
CA VAL A 185 -9.10 0.32 -16.10
C VAL A 185 -8.61 -0.66 -15.03
N MET A 186 -7.30 -0.65 -14.74
CA MET A 186 -6.70 -1.52 -13.72
C MET A 186 -7.31 -1.26 -12.33
N ILE A 187 -7.41 0.01 -11.92
CA ILE A 187 -7.92 0.36 -10.60
C ILE A 187 -9.42 0.08 -10.47
N LEU A 188 -10.21 0.33 -11.51
CA LEU A 188 -11.64 -0.02 -11.57
C LEU A 188 -11.85 -1.53 -11.41
N ALA A 189 -11.11 -2.32 -12.19
CA ALA A 189 -11.20 -3.77 -12.15
C ALA A 189 -10.78 -4.32 -10.77
N ALA A 190 -9.64 -3.87 -10.25
CA ALA A 190 -9.14 -4.28 -8.94
C ALA A 190 -10.13 -3.89 -7.83
N PHE A 191 -10.66 -2.66 -7.84
CA PHE A 191 -11.62 -2.20 -6.83
C PHE A 191 -12.91 -3.00 -6.86
N ALA A 192 -13.52 -3.18 -8.03
CA ALA A 192 -14.74 -3.96 -8.18
C ALA A 192 -14.55 -5.40 -7.70
N PHE A 193 -13.42 -6.02 -8.06
CA PHE A 193 -13.09 -7.37 -7.62
C PHE A 193 -12.88 -7.46 -6.10
N MET A 194 -12.14 -6.52 -5.50
CA MET A 194 -11.96 -6.44 -4.06
C MET A 194 -13.29 -6.28 -3.32
N LEU A 195 -14.20 -5.43 -3.81
CA LEU A 195 -15.55 -5.28 -3.23
C LEU A 195 -16.33 -6.59 -3.33
N PHE A 196 -16.35 -7.22 -4.51
CA PHE A 196 -17.02 -8.50 -4.72
C PHE A 196 -16.53 -9.55 -3.73
N CYS A 197 -15.22 -9.74 -3.58
CA CYS A 197 -14.64 -10.70 -2.64
C CYS A 197 -15.06 -10.40 -1.19
N ASN A 198 -14.90 -9.15 -0.73
CA ASN A 198 -15.18 -8.79 0.66
C ASN A 198 -16.68 -8.82 1.00
N ILE A 199 -17.56 -8.43 0.07
CA ILE A 199 -19.02 -8.53 0.23
C ILE A 199 -19.44 -10.01 0.28
N SER A 200 -18.88 -10.86 -0.58
CA SER A 200 -19.17 -12.30 -0.60
C SER A 200 -18.74 -12.98 0.69
N ILE A 201 -17.55 -12.66 1.21
CA ILE A 201 -17.09 -13.13 2.52
C ILE A 201 -18.06 -12.66 3.61
N LEU A 202 -18.46 -11.39 3.59
CA LEU A 202 -19.39 -10.85 4.58
C LEU A 202 -20.74 -11.59 4.55
N TRP A 203 -21.26 -11.85 3.35
CA TRP A 203 -22.49 -12.58 3.14
C TRP A 203 -22.40 -14.03 3.63
N ALA A 204 -21.35 -14.76 3.29
CA ALA A 204 -21.11 -16.13 3.77
C ALA A 204 -21.01 -16.18 5.31
N LEU A 205 -20.33 -15.19 5.92
CA LEU A 205 -20.23 -15.08 7.38
C LEU A 205 -21.58 -14.73 8.04
N ARG A 206 -22.48 -13.99 7.36
CA ARG A 206 -23.85 -13.72 7.84
C ARG A 206 -24.72 -14.97 7.76
N GLN A 207 -24.67 -15.68 6.63
CA GLN A 207 -25.48 -16.88 6.41
C GLN A 207 -25.10 -18.03 7.33
N SER A 208 -23.86 -18.08 7.82
CA SER A 208 -23.39 -19.07 8.79
C SER A 208 -23.83 -18.80 10.24
N ALA A 209 -24.79 -17.89 10.46
CA ALA A 209 -25.31 -17.47 11.78
C ALA A 209 -26.86 -17.53 11.98
N PRO A 210 -27.69 -18.35 11.29
CA PRO A 210 -29.12 -18.37 11.52
C PRO A 210 -29.41 -19.44 12.59
N GLY A 211 -29.25 -19.08 13.86
CA GLY A 211 -29.55 -19.96 14.99
C GLY A 211 -29.16 -19.28 16.30
N ARG A 212 -30.18 -18.93 17.10
CA ARG A 212 -30.19 -18.24 18.41
C ARG A 212 -28.82 -17.92 19.05
N ASP A 213 -28.58 -16.60 19.09
CA ASP A 213 -27.79 -15.81 20.02
C ASP A 213 -26.35 -16.21 20.36
N GLU A 214 -25.48 -15.21 20.18
CA GLU A 214 -24.02 -15.23 20.25
C GLU A 214 -23.31 -15.90 19.06
N ARG A 215 -23.00 -15.09 18.05
CA ARG A 215 -21.94 -15.44 17.09
C ARG A 215 -20.69 -15.79 17.89
N HIS A 216 -20.26 -17.06 17.81
CA HIS A 216 -19.01 -17.55 18.40
C HIS A 216 -17.90 -16.49 18.30
N PRO A 217 -17.11 -16.21 19.36
CA PRO A 217 -16.23 -15.05 19.44
C PRO A 217 -15.27 -14.91 18.24
N VAL A 218 -14.82 -16.04 17.69
CA VAL A 218 -13.99 -16.09 16.49
C VAL A 218 -14.72 -15.58 15.24
N LYS A 219 -16.00 -15.94 15.04
CA LYS A 219 -16.83 -15.46 13.93
C LYS A 219 -17.12 -13.95 14.05
N LYS A 220 -17.39 -13.45 15.26
CA LYS A 220 -17.59 -12.00 15.52
C LYS A 220 -16.32 -11.21 15.20
N LYS A 221 -15.15 -11.73 15.60
CA LYS A 221 -13.85 -11.16 15.26
C LYS A 221 -13.60 -11.15 13.74
N ALA A 222 -13.85 -12.25 13.05
CA ALA A 222 -13.70 -12.35 11.60
C ALA A 222 -14.63 -11.38 10.85
N PHE A 223 -15.89 -11.29 11.26
CA PHE A 223 -16.87 -10.37 10.67
C PHE A 223 -16.45 -8.90 10.83
N LYS A 224 -16.03 -8.51 12.04
CA LYS A 224 -15.52 -7.15 12.31
C LYS A 224 -14.28 -6.86 11.47
N MET A 225 -13.37 -7.81 11.33
CA MET A 225 -12.17 -7.67 10.50
C MET A 225 -12.52 -7.40 9.03
N VAL A 226 -13.44 -8.16 8.44
CA VAL A 226 -13.83 -7.99 7.02
C VAL A 226 -14.49 -6.63 6.79
N ILE A 227 -15.30 -6.15 7.74
CA ILE A 227 -15.85 -4.78 7.67
C ILE A 227 -14.75 -3.72 7.70
N ILE A 228 -13.76 -3.85 8.59
CA ILE A 228 -12.63 -2.93 8.66
C ILE A 228 -11.85 -2.92 7.34
N ILE A 229 -11.57 -4.10 6.78
CA ILE A 229 -10.88 -4.23 5.48
C ILE A 229 -11.69 -3.55 4.37
N LEU A 230 -12.99 -3.82 4.29
CA LEU A 230 -13.88 -3.20 3.30
C LEU A 230 -13.88 -1.68 3.44
N ALA A 231 -13.97 -1.16 4.67
CA ALA A 231 -13.94 0.28 4.92
C ALA A 231 -12.61 0.91 4.47
N ILE A 232 -11.48 0.25 4.73
CA ILE A 232 -10.14 0.71 4.29
C ILE A 232 -10.04 0.71 2.77
N ILE A 233 -10.56 -0.32 2.09
CA ILE A 233 -10.55 -0.41 0.63
C ILE A 233 -11.38 0.74 0.03
N VAL A 234 -12.60 0.95 0.54
CA VAL A 234 -13.46 2.05 0.06
C VAL A 234 -12.79 3.39 0.33
N PHE A 235 -12.27 3.62 1.53
CA PHE A 235 -11.62 4.88 1.89
C PHE A 235 -10.42 5.22 1.00
N ASN A 236 -9.52 4.25 0.75
CA ASN A 236 -8.29 4.51 0.01
C ASN A 236 -8.50 4.54 -1.52
N TYR A 237 -9.40 3.73 -2.06
CA TYR A 237 -9.50 3.50 -3.51
C TYR A 237 -10.75 4.13 -4.15
N PHE A 238 -11.74 4.57 -3.37
CA PHE A 238 -12.88 5.28 -3.93
C PHE A 238 -12.51 6.59 -4.66
N PRO A 239 -11.60 7.46 -4.13
CA PRO A 239 -11.24 8.69 -4.83
C PRO A 239 -10.72 8.50 -6.26
N PRO A 240 -9.71 7.64 -6.54
CA PRO A 240 -9.29 7.40 -7.93
C PRO A 240 -10.39 6.78 -8.78
N VAL A 241 -11.15 5.82 -8.25
CA VAL A 241 -12.24 5.15 -9.00
C VAL A 241 -13.37 6.11 -9.38
N ALA A 242 -13.68 7.08 -8.51
CA ALA A 242 -14.75 8.05 -8.74
C ALA A 242 -14.33 9.18 -9.69
N LEU A 243 -13.04 9.50 -9.78
CA LEU A 243 -12.56 10.70 -10.48
C LEU A 243 -11.86 10.40 -11.81
N PHE A 244 -11.11 9.30 -11.91
CA PHE A 244 -10.26 9.01 -13.08
C PHE A 244 -11.01 8.62 -14.35
N PRO A 245 -12.16 7.91 -14.29
CA PRO A 245 -12.98 7.66 -15.48
C PRO A 245 -13.47 8.95 -16.15
N PHE A 246 -13.64 10.01 -15.37
CA PHE A 246 -14.14 11.31 -15.82
C PHE A 246 -13.02 12.33 -16.07
N GLN A 247 -11.77 11.88 -16.21
CA GLN A 247 -10.62 12.79 -16.40
C GLN A 247 -10.81 13.80 -17.55
N ASP A 248 -11.49 13.41 -18.63
CA ASP A 248 -11.70 14.24 -19.81
C ASP A 248 -12.70 15.39 -19.57
N TYR A 249 -13.48 15.34 -18.49
CA TYR A 249 -14.39 16.42 -18.08
C TYR A 249 -13.67 17.55 -17.33
N PHE A 250 -12.46 17.28 -16.83
CA PHE A 250 -11.68 18.26 -16.07
C PHE A 250 -10.65 18.93 -16.97
N SER A 251 -10.30 20.18 -16.65
CA SER A 251 -9.16 20.81 -17.32
C SER A 251 -7.86 20.06 -16.99
N PRO A 252 -6.89 19.94 -17.92
CA PRO A 252 -5.66 19.19 -17.69
C PRO A 252 -4.88 19.66 -16.44
N ALA A 253 -4.91 20.97 -16.15
CA ALA A 253 -4.28 21.55 -14.98
C ALA A 253 -4.97 21.11 -13.68
N VAL A 254 -6.30 21.12 -13.61
CA VAL A 254 -7.06 20.66 -12.43
C VAL A 254 -6.89 19.17 -12.23
N PHE A 255 -6.97 18.37 -13.29
CA PHE A 255 -6.79 16.92 -13.17
C PHE A 255 -5.40 16.58 -12.64
N ARG A 256 -4.34 17.15 -13.22
CA ARG A 256 -2.95 16.87 -12.86
C ARG A 256 -2.56 17.43 -11.50
N CYS A 257 -2.93 18.67 -11.18
CA CYS A 257 -2.44 19.35 -9.98
C CYS A 257 -3.36 19.19 -8.76
N TYR A 258 -4.62 18.77 -8.95
CA TYR A 258 -5.59 18.63 -7.86
C TYR A 258 -6.05 17.18 -7.71
N ILE A 259 -6.73 16.65 -8.72
CA ILE A 259 -7.40 15.34 -8.65
C ILE A 259 -6.37 14.22 -8.49
N HIS A 260 -5.31 14.25 -9.29
CA HIS A 260 -4.25 13.24 -9.27
C HIS A 260 -3.62 13.15 -7.87
N TYR A 261 -3.09 14.25 -7.32
CA TYR A 261 -2.45 14.25 -6.01
C TYR A 261 -3.39 13.87 -4.86
N ILE A 262 -4.67 14.27 -4.91
CA ILE A 262 -5.64 13.85 -3.90
C ILE A 262 -5.87 12.34 -4.00
N ALA A 263 -6.21 11.84 -5.19
CA ALA A 263 -6.52 10.43 -5.39
C ALA A 263 -5.34 9.52 -5.06
N PHE A 264 -4.13 9.87 -5.53
CA PHE A 264 -2.91 9.14 -5.19
C PHE A 264 -2.58 9.26 -3.70
N GLY A 265 -2.80 10.41 -3.05
CA GLY A 265 -2.65 10.55 -1.60
C GLY A 265 -3.49 9.52 -0.83
N PHE A 266 -4.78 9.43 -1.12
CA PHE A 266 -5.67 8.42 -0.50
C PHE A 266 -5.28 6.98 -0.88
N MET A 267 -4.82 6.74 -2.10
CA MET A 267 -4.38 5.41 -2.50
C MET A 267 -3.08 5.00 -1.79
N ASP A 268 -2.16 5.94 -1.61
CA ASP A 268 -0.80 5.70 -1.15
C ASP A 268 -0.70 5.60 0.37
N ILE A 269 -1.59 6.28 1.12
CA ILE A 269 -1.65 6.10 2.59
C ILE A 269 -1.94 4.64 2.98
N SER A 270 -2.49 3.85 2.06
CA SER A 270 -2.73 2.43 2.25
C SER A 270 -1.44 1.63 2.58
N SER A 271 -0.27 2.08 2.11
CA SER A 271 1.04 1.48 2.43
C SER A 271 1.39 1.53 3.92
N SER A 272 0.75 2.42 4.69
CA SER A 272 0.86 2.46 6.16
C SER A 272 -0.29 1.74 6.85
N ILE A 273 -1.51 1.89 6.35
CA ILE A 273 -2.73 1.35 7.00
C ILE A 273 -2.77 -0.18 6.95
N GLN A 274 -2.45 -0.77 5.80
CA GLN A 274 -2.55 -2.22 5.57
C GLN A 274 -1.60 -3.05 6.46
N PRO A 275 -0.30 -2.73 6.58
CA PRO A 275 0.60 -3.49 7.46
C PRO A 275 0.24 -3.31 8.94
N VAL A 276 -0.19 -2.12 9.38
CA VAL A 276 -0.67 -1.91 10.75
C VAL A 276 -1.89 -2.78 11.05
N LEU A 277 -2.83 -2.86 10.10
CA LEU A 277 -3.96 -3.77 10.24
C LEU A 277 -3.49 -5.22 10.38
N TYR A 278 -2.57 -5.69 9.53
CA TYR A 278 -2.02 -7.05 9.62
C TYR A 278 -1.38 -7.32 10.99
N LEU A 279 -0.50 -6.43 11.45
CA LEU A 279 0.19 -6.54 12.74
C LEU A 279 -0.78 -6.54 13.93
N SER A 280 -1.89 -5.81 13.84
CA SER A 280 -2.94 -5.82 14.88
C SER A 280 -3.69 -7.17 14.97
N ARG A 281 -3.65 -7.98 13.90
CA ARG A 281 -4.28 -9.31 13.88
C ARG A 281 -3.37 -10.36 14.45
N GLU A 282 -2.09 -10.27 14.11
CA GLU A 282 -1.09 -11.22 14.53
C GLU A 282 -0.80 -11.01 16.01
N LYS A 283 -0.72 -12.09 16.78
CA LYS A 283 -0.26 -11.99 18.17
C LYS A 283 1.22 -11.63 18.09
N LEU A 284 1.54 -10.34 18.17
CA LEU A 284 2.92 -9.87 18.27
C LEU A 284 3.62 -10.74 19.33
N PRO A 285 4.76 -11.38 19.00
CA PRO A 285 5.57 -12.05 19.99
C PRO A 285 5.78 -11.03 21.11
N LYS A 286 5.47 -11.38 22.36
CA LYS A 286 5.82 -10.55 23.50
C LYS A 286 7.31 -10.26 23.35
N VAL A 287 7.65 -9.03 22.97
CA VAL A 287 9.03 -8.57 23.01
C VAL A 287 9.43 -8.77 24.47
N PRO A 288 10.49 -9.54 24.78
CA PRO A 288 11.03 -9.49 26.11
C PRO A 288 11.56 -8.06 26.23
N LEU A 289 10.76 -7.21 26.85
CA LEU A 289 11.25 -5.95 27.36
C LEU A 289 12.48 -6.34 28.17
N CYS A 290 13.65 -5.84 27.80
CA CYS A 290 14.86 -5.98 28.59
C CYS A 290 14.57 -5.35 29.96
N CYS A 291 14.02 -6.15 30.88
CA CYS A 291 14.00 -5.83 32.29
C CYS A 291 15.46 -5.88 32.72
N SER A 292 16.02 -4.69 32.88
CA SER A 292 17.29 -4.50 33.58
C SER A 292 17.18 -5.14 34.96
N LYS A 293 17.97 -6.20 35.15
CA LYS A 293 18.55 -6.74 36.38
C LYS A 293 17.70 -6.84 37.65
N ASN A 294 17.67 -8.09 38.13
CA ASN A 294 17.65 -8.54 39.52
C ASN A 294 16.30 -8.48 40.26
N THR A 295 15.51 -9.54 40.12
CA THR A 295 14.95 -10.23 41.28
C THR A 295 14.59 -11.66 40.90
N GLU A 296 15.00 -12.61 41.73
CA GLU A 296 14.69 -14.03 41.63
C GLU A 296 13.17 -14.24 41.57
N CYS A 297 12.70 -15.07 40.64
CA CYS A 297 11.37 -15.65 40.73
C CYS A 297 11.53 -17.16 40.87
N ALA A 298 11.09 -17.63 42.03
CA ALA A 298 11.03 -19.01 42.45
C ALA A 298 10.28 -19.91 41.46
N ASP A 299 10.80 -21.12 41.31
CA ASP A 299 10.10 -22.26 40.72
C ASP A 299 8.85 -22.60 41.55
N ASP A 300 7.75 -22.97 40.87
CA ASP A 300 6.70 -23.83 41.40
C ASP A 300 5.72 -24.29 40.29
N PRO A 301 5.00 -25.42 40.43
CA PRO A 301 5.41 -26.68 39.82
C PRO A 301 4.47 -27.21 38.73
N VAL A 302 5.01 -28.19 38.00
CA VAL A 302 4.36 -29.06 37.02
C VAL A 302 3.13 -29.75 37.62
N PHE A 303 1.94 -29.49 37.05
CA PHE A 303 0.78 -30.36 37.24
C PHE A 303 0.73 -31.38 36.10
N THR A 304 1.15 -32.60 36.40
CA THR A 304 0.84 -33.82 35.64
C THR A 304 -0.60 -34.23 35.92
N VAL A 305 -1.38 -34.49 34.88
CA VAL A 305 -2.65 -35.23 34.99
C VAL A 305 -2.52 -36.45 34.09
N ASN A 306 -2.33 -37.60 34.73
CA ASN A 306 -2.61 -38.92 34.17
C ASN A 306 -3.87 -39.45 34.86
N GLN A 307 -4.92 -39.71 34.08
CA GLN A 307 -5.78 -40.89 34.16
C GLN A 307 -6.57 -41.01 32.87
#